data_AF-A0A938K5T0-F1
#
_entry.id   AF-A0A938K5T0-F1
#
_cell.length_a   1.000
_cell.length_b   1.000
_cell.length_c   1.000
_cell.angle_alpha   90.00
_cell.angle_beta   90.00
_cell.angle_gamma   90.00
#
_symmetry.space_group_name_H-M   'P 1'
#
loop_
_entity.id
_entity.type
_entity.pdbx_description
1 polymer ?
#
loop_
_entity_poly.entity_id
_entity_poly.type
_entity_poly.pdbx_seq_one_letter_code
_entity_poly.pdbx_strand_id
1 'polypeptide(L)'
;MCFTALLLLASAPAFPQASGRVRLVEVARGFSSPVDIAHAGDASGRLFVVEQRGRIRIVRDNALLPAPFLDISARVSCCGERGLLGLAFPPGFREKQHF
;
A
#
# COMPACT_ATOMS: atom_id res chain seq x y z
N MET A 1 47.77 -31.58 40.79
CA MET A 1 46.53 -32.09 40.16
C MET A 1 45.90 -30.94 39.39
N CYS A 2 46.02 -30.92 38.06
CA CYS A 2 45.52 -29.83 37.21
C CYS A 2 44.12 -30.24 36.69
N PHE A 3 43.08 -29.55 37.12
CA PHE A 3 41.70 -29.78 36.66
C PHE A 3 41.52 -29.05 35.33
N THR A 4 41.46 -29.79 34.22
CA THR A 4 41.07 -29.26 32.91
C THR A 4 39.57 -29.05 32.88
N ALA A 5 39.12 -27.79 32.82
CA ALA A 5 37.72 -27.44 32.60
C ALA A 5 37.37 -27.57 31.12
N LEU A 6 36.43 -28.47 30.79
CA LEU A 6 35.90 -28.65 29.44
C LEU A 6 34.85 -27.58 29.16
N LEU A 7 35.14 -26.63 28.26
CA LEU A 7 34.19 -25.62 27.80
C LEU A 7 33.17 -26.26 26.84
N LEU A 8 31.90 -26.30 27.23
CA LEU A 8 30.81 -26.74 26.34
C LEU A 8 30.40 -25.54 25.45
N LEU A 9 30.76 -25.56 24.17
CA LEU A 9 30.30 -24.60 23.18
C LEU A 9 28.84 -24.92 22.81
N ALA A 10 27.88 -24.14 23.31
CA ALA A 10 26.49 -24.23 22.87
C ALA A 10 26.37 -23.63 21.45
N SER A 11 26.03 -24.45 20.45
CA SER A 11 25.72 -23.98 19.10
C SER A 11 24.33 -23.35 19.07
N ALA A 12 24.24 -22.03 18.85
CA ALA A 12 22.97 -21.38 18.60
C ALA A 12 22.40 -21.82 17.23
N PRO A 13 21.09 -22.08 17.09
CA PRO A 13 20.49 -22.37 15.80
C PRO A 13 20.59 -21.14 14.90
N ALA A 14 21.23 -21.30 13.73
CA ALA A 14 21.24 -20.28 12.70
C ALA A 14 19.88 -20.28 11.97
N PHE A 15 19.14 -19.18 12.05
CA PHE A 15 17.97 -18.98 11.20
C PHE A 15 18.46 -18.61 9.80
N PRO A 16 18.11 -19.36 8.74
CA PRO A 16 18.48 -19.00 7.39
C PRO A 16 17.87 -17.64 7.03
N GLN A 17 18.72 -16.64 6.86
CA GLN A 17 18.28 -15.35 6.31
C GLN A 17 18.05 -15.53 4.81
N ALA A 18 16.78 -15.65 4.42
CA ALA A 18 16.40 -15.58 3.01
C ALA A 18 16.71 -14.17 2.49
N SER A 19 17.80 -14.01 1.74
CA SER A 19 18.10 -12.79 1.01
C SER A 19 17.29 -12.78 -0.29
N GLY A 20 16.01 -12.45 -0.19
CA GLY A 20 15.17 -12.21 -1.36
C GLY A 20 15.60 -10.94 -2.07
N ARG A 21 15.80 -10.99 -3.40
CA ARG A 21 16.03 -9.78 -4.19
C ARG A 21 14.70 -9.06 -4.42
N VAL A 22 14.58 -7.86 -3.85
CA VAL A 22 13.45 -6.96 -4.13
C VAL A 22 13.81 -6.06 -5.29
N ARG A 23 12.88 -5.90 -6.24
CA ARG A 23 13.00 -4.93 -7.33
C ARG A 23 11.78 -4.02 -7.32
N LEU A 24 12.03 -2.71 -7.42
CA LEU A 24 10.99 -1.74 -7.66
C LEU A 24 10.58 -1.80 -9.13
N VAL A 25 9.28 -1.94 -9.38
CA VAL A 25 8.68 -1.90 -10.71
C VAL A 25 7.68 -0.75 -10.71
N GLU A 26 7.83 0.18 -11.66
CA GLU A 26 6.86 1.26 -11.84
C GLU A 26 5.54 0.65 -12.31
N VAL A 27 4.48 0.88 -11.53
CA VAL A 27 3.12 0.43 -11.87
C VAL A 27 2.33 1.55 -12.57
N ALA A 28 2.48 2.79 -12.11
CA ALA A 28 1.85 3.99 -12.67
C ALA A 28 2.56 5.25 -12.16
N ARG A 29 2.35 6.37 -12.84
CA ARG A 29 2.90 7.70 -12.48
C ARG A 29 1.88 8.81 -12.73
N GLY A 30 2.21 10.03 -12.31
CA GLY A 30 1.37 11.22 -12.54
C GLY A 30 0.44 11.58 -11.37
N PHE A 31 0.71 11.07 -10.17
CA PHE A 31 -0.03 11.39 -8.96
C PHE A 31 0.47 12.68 -8.30
N SER A 32 -0.42 13.39 -7.63
CA SER A 32 -0.12 14.57 -6.81
C SER A 32 -0.37 14.27 -5.33
N SER A 33 0.70 14.11 -4.54
CA SER A 33 0.64 13.84 -3.10
C SER A 33 -0.27 12.64 -2.76
N PRO A 34 0.06 11.41 -3.23
CA PRO A 34 -0.68 10.22 -2.87
C PRO A 34 -0.49 9.90 -1.37
N VAL A 35 -1.57 9.55 -0.69
CA VAL A 35 -1.58 9.27 0.76
C VAL A 35 -2.10 7.89 1.13
N ASP A 36 -2.84 7.24 0.24
CA ASP A 36 -3.39 5.90 0.45
C ASP A 36 -3.61 5.17 -0.89
N ILE A 37 -3.68 3.84 -0.86
CA ILE A 37 -4.01 2.98 -2.00
C ILE A 37 -4.84 1.78 -1.54
N ALA A 38 -5.98 1.55 -2.20
CA ALA A 38 -6.87 0.44 -1.90
C ALA A 38 -7.29 -0.33 -3.18
N HIS A 39 -7.62 -1.61 -3.02
CA HIS A 39 -8.37 -2.37 -4.03
C HIS A 39 -9.82 -2.52 -3.56
N ALA A 40 -10.77 -2.57 -4.49
CA ALA A 40 -12.20 -2.61 -4.14
C ALA A 40 -12.76 -4.02 -3.86
N GLY A 41 -11.93 -5.06 -3.97
CA GLY A 41 -12.37 -6.45 -3.79
C GLY A 41 -13.45 -6.92 -4.79
N ASP A 42 -13.62 -6.22 -5.91
CA ASP A 42 -14.71 -6.41 -6.89
C ASP A 42 -14.32 -7.25 -8.12
N ALA A 43 -13.11 -7.83 -8.09
CA ALA A 43 -12.46 -8.54 -9.21
C ALA A 43 -12.21 -7.68 -10.47
N SER A 44 -12.28 -6.34 -10.37
CA SER A 44 -12.02 -5.44 -11.51
C SER A 44 -10.54 -5.25 -11.83
N GLY A 45 -9.64 -5.64 -10.93
CA GLY A 45 -8.20 -5.37 -11.04
C GLY A 45 -7.82 -3.89 -10.86
N ARG A 46 -8.76 -3.04 -10.44
CA ARG A 46 -8.51 -1.61 -10.21
C ARG A 46 -7.84 -1.37 -8.86
N LEU A 47 -6.85 -0.48 -8.87
CA LEU A 47 -6.31 0.16 -7.67
C LEU A 47 -6.82 1.60 -7.60
N PHE A 48 -7.17 2.03 -6.40
CA PHE A 48 -7.72 3.35 -6.11
C PHE A 48 -6.68 4.10 -5.28
N VAL A 49 -6.05 5.11 -5.89
CA VAL A 49 -4.99 5.90 -5.25
C VAL A 49 -5.60 7.20 -4.75
N VAL A 50 -5.46 7.47 -3.46
CA VAL A 50 -6.00 8.67 -2.80
C VAL A 50 -4.98 9.80 -2.89
N GLU A 51 -5.36 10.93 -3.49
CA GLU A 51 -4.57 12.16 -3.51
C GLU A 51 -5.09 13.12 -2.44
N GLN A 52 -4.16 13.68 -1.64
CA GLN A 52 -4.48 14.54 -0.49
C GLN A 52 -5.43 15.70 -0.85
N ARG A 53 -5.34 16.22 -2.08
CA ARG A 53 -6.18 17.32 -2.60
C ARG A 53 -7.63 16.93 -2.90
N GLY A 54 -8.10 15.76 -2.46
CA GLY A 54 -9.51 15.37 -2.55
C GLY A 54 -9.87 14.62 -3.83
N ARG A 55 -8.91 13.89 -4.42
CA ARG A 55 -9.17 13.06 -5.60
C ARG A 55 -8.86 11.60 -5.31
N ILE A 56 -9.67 10.70 -5.87
CA ILE A 56 -9.36 9.27 -5.91
C ILE A 56 -9.10 8.92 -7.37
N ARG A 57 -7.86 8.54 -7.68
CA ARG A 57 -7.39 8.16 -9.01
C ARG A 57 -7.52 6.65 -9.20
N ILE A 58 -7.73 6.21 -10.43
CA ILE A 58 -7.85 4.77 -10.75
C ILE A 58 -6.62 4.33 -11.55
N VAL A 59 -5.97 3.27 -11.11
CA VAL A 59 -5.01 2.51 -11.91
C VAL A 59 -5.67 1.22 -12.35
N ARG A 60 -5.54 0.89 -13.63
CA ARG A 60 -5.98 -0.38 -14.21
C ARG A 60 -5.00 -0.76 -15.31
N ASP A 61 -4.64 -2.03 -15.40
CA ASP A 61 -3.72 -2.55 -16.42
C ASP A 61 -2.39 -1.76 -16.48
N ASN A 62 -1.83 -1.46 -15.30
CA ASN A 62 -0.58 -0.67 -15.13
C ASN A 62 -0.64 0.74 -15.76
N ALA A 63 -1.84 1.31 -15.89
CA ALA A 63 -2.04 2.65 -16.42
C ALA A 63 -2.97 3.47 -15.53
N LEU A 64 -2.63 4.76 -15.38
CA LEU A 64 -3.51 5.75 -14.75
C LEU A 64 -4.66 6.09 -15.70
N LEU A 65 -5.89 5.91 -15.24
CA LEU A 65 -7.06 6.30 -16.02
C LEU A 65 -7.23 7.83 -16.04
N PRO A 66 -7.75 8.42 -17.14
CA PRO A 66 -7.94 9.87 -17.23
C PRO A 66 -8.96 10.40 -16.22
N ALA A 67 -10.10 9.69 -16.08
CA ALA A 67 -11.17 10.08 -15.17
C ALA A 67 -10.88 9.57 -13.75
N PRO A 68 -11.01 10.43 -12.72
CA PRO A 68 -10.95 9.98 -11.33
C PRO A 68 -12.20 9.17 -10.96
N PHE A 69 -12.09 8.36 -9.91
CA PHE A 69 -13.22 7.73 -9.26
C PHE A 69 -14.07 8.75 -8.48
N LEU A 70 -13.40 9.69 -7.80
CA LEU A 70 -14.02 10.74 -7.01
C LEU A 70 -13.20 12.02 -7.14
N ASP A 71 -13.88 13.16 -7.28
CA ASP A 71 -13.28 14.48 -7.10
C ASP A 71 -14.15 15.31 -6.15
N ILE A 72 -13.63 15.53 -4.95
CA ILE A 72 -14.19 16.40 -3.92
C ILE A 72 -13.20 17.53 -3.58
N SER A 73 -12.32 17.91 -4.49
CA SER A 73 -11.27 18.92 -4.23
C SER A 73 -11.85 20.26 -3.80
N ALA A 74 -13.08 20.58 -4.22
CA ALA A 74 -13.80 21.79 -3.80
C ALA A 74 -14.33 21.72 -2.36
N ARG A 75 -14.34 20.55 -1.72
CA ARG A 75 -14.91 20.29 -0.39
C ARG A 75 -13.85 20.06 0.69
N VAL A 76 -12.58 19.97 0.31
CA VAL A 76 -11.48 19.70 1.24
C VAL A 76 -10.43 20.81 1.17
N SER A 77 -9.83 21.13 2.31
CA SER A 77 -8.57 21.88 2.35
C SER A 77 -7.40 20.91 2.19
N CYS A 78 -6.17 21.41 2.06
CA CYS A 78 -4.99 20.55 1.92
C CYS A 78 -3.81 21.01 2.79
N CYS A 79 -2.72 20.24 2.67
CA CYS A 79 -1.42 20.35 3.33
C CYS A 79 -1.40 19.87 4.79
N GLY A 80 -0.22 19.39 5.22
CA GLY A 80 -0.05 18.70 6.51
C GLY A 80 -0.93 17.45 6.56
N GLU A 81 -1.63 17.25 7.68
CA GLU A 81 -2.61 16.18 7.86
C GLU A 81 -4.04 16.60 7.44
N ARG A 82 -4.21 17.68 6.67
CA ARG A 82 -5.52 18.05 6.11
C ARG A 82 -5.68 17.53 4.69
N GLY A 83 -6.91 17.16 4.36
CA GLY A 83 -7.30 16.72 3.03
C GLY A 83 -8.06 15.41 3.08
N LEU A 84 -8.12 14.75 1.92
CA LEU A 84 -8.59 13.37 1.85
C LEU A 84 -7.43 12.45 2.24
N LEU A 85 -7.58 11.70 3.33
CA LEU A 85 -6.47 10.95 3.94
C LEU A 85 -6.53 9.44 3.72
N GLY A 86 -7.67 8.91 3.28
CA GLY A 86 -7.82 7.47 3.08
C GLY A 86 -9.15 7.07 2.47
N LEU A 87 -9.25 5.79 2.13
CA LEU A 87 -10.41 5.13 1.54
C LEU A 87 -10.48 3.68 2.01
N ALA A 88 -11.68 3.18 2.29
CA ALA A 88 -11.91 1.76 2.51
C ALA A 88 -13.14 1.33 1.72
N PHE A 89 -13.06 0.18 1.05
CA PHE A 89 -14.22 -0.42 0.42
C PHE A 89 -14.86 -1.44 1.36
N PRO A 90 -16.19 -1.40 1.59
CA PRO A 90 -16.86 -2.40 2.40
C PRO A 90 -16.96 -3.74 1.65
N PRO A 91 -17.11 -4.86 2.38
CA PRO A 91 -17.44 -6.14 1.75
C PRO A 91 -18.73 -6.06 0.91
N GLY A 92 -18.68 -6.65 -0.29
CA GLY A 92 -19.77 -6.60 -1.25
C GLY A 92 -19.94 -5.26 -1.96
N PHE A 93 -18.86 -4.45 -2.06
CA PHE A 93 -18.87 -3.21 -2.83
C PHE A 93 -19.38 -3.40 -4.27
N ARG A 94 -19.03 -4.53 -4.91
CA ARG A 94 -19.48 -4.86 -6.27
C ARG A 94 -21.00 -4.83 -6.41
N GLU A 95 -21.72 -5.35 -5.41
CA GLU A 95 -23.17 -5.45 -5.41
C GLU A 95 -23.83 -4.19 -4.84
N LYS A 96 -23.29 -3.64 -3.74
CA LYS A 96 -23.93 -2.55 -2.99
C LYS A 96 -23.63 -1.17 -3.56
N GLN A 97 -22.51 -1.02 -4.27
CA GLN A 97 -22.03 0.25 -4.83
C GLN A 97 -21.95 1.41 -3.83
N HIS A 98 -21.76 1.10 -2.55
CA HIS A 98 -21.46 2.05 -1.49
C HIS A 98 -20.02 1.87 -1.05
N PHE A 99 -19.25 2.95 -0.98
CA PHE A 99 -17.86 2.98 -0.51
C PHE A 99 -17.74 3.91 0.69
#